data_AF-A0A6J1WNG6-F1
#
_entry.id   AF-A0A6J1WNG6-F1
#
_cell.length_a   1.000
_cell.length_b   1.000
_cell.length_c   1.000
_cell.angle_alpha   90.00
_cell.angle_beta   90.00
_cell.angle_gamma   90.00
#
_symmetry.space_group_name_H-M   'P 1'
#
loop_
_entity.id
_entity.type
_entity.pdbx_description
1 polymer ?
#
loop_
_entity_poly.entity_id
_entity_poly.type
_entity_poly.pdbx_seq_one_letter_code
_entity_poly.pdbx_strand_id
1 'polypeptide(L)'
;MLSFVTKNLNDIIYLALLLSSVAIGPYYRSLKTIETKKWVGSWLGILLILIVSGYNAIHPILSAVLGILAIKLVTVKYCHVVSFFFMFGYLFFFRLANKFGLPLPSGQTNLIEMILVLRIVGVAFEMNGSWLAMKKAKKKENELDNSKDAEMIKKDDEFLELINPSLLDLFHYSFNYVGLLTGPYYRYRTFDDYFHLPYSKYADCMGFTINTLKTVPLYISLYLALSNLWPLEVRLLFCTDLVKYN
;
A
#
# COMPACT_ATOMS: atom_id res chain seq x y z
N MET A 1 29.97 0.68 -20.43
CA MET A 1 29.01 1.63 -19.83
C MET A 1 27.63 1.56 -20.48
N LEU A 2 27.48 1.79 -21.81
CA LEU A 2 26.16 1.80 -22.47
C LEU A 2 25.35 0.50 -22.32
N SER A 3 25.99 -0.67 -22.43
CA SER A 3 25.33 -1.98 -22.30
C SER A 3 24.82 -2.27 -20.87
N PHE A 4 25.47 -1.70 -19.85
CA PHE A 4 25.01 -1.78 -18.46
C PHE A 4 23.79 -0.89 -18.20
N VAL A 5 23.75 0.29 -18.84
CA VAL A 5 22.62 1.22 -18.77
C VAL A 5 21.40 0.66 -19.48
N THR A 6 21.55 0.04 -20.65
CA THR A 6 20.42 -0.58 -21.36
C THR A 6 19.91 -1.85 -20.68
N LYS A 7 20.79 -2.65 -20.06
CA LYS A 7 20.38 -3.86 -19.31
C LYS A 7 19.58 -3.53 -18.04
N ASN A 8 19.84 -2.37 -17.41
CA ASN A 8 19.18 -1.92 -16.18
C ASN A 8 18.20 -0.75 -16.39
N LEU A 9 17.76 -0.51 -17.63
CA LEU A 9 16.91 0.64 -17.98
C LEU A 9 15.64 0.71 -17.14
N ASN A 10 14.97 -0.42 -16.90
CA ASN A 10 13.76 -0.49 -16.09
C ASN A 10 14.02 -0.14 -14.62
N ASP A 11 15.19 -0.48 -14.09
CA ASP A 11 15.57 -0.17 -12.71
C ASP A 11 15.97 1.30 -12.56
N ILE A 12 16.61 1.87 -13.59
CA ILE A 12 16.91 3.31 -13.66
C ILE A 12 15.62 4.12 -13.77
N ILE A 13 14.68 3.69 -14.62
CA ILE A 13 13.36 4.32 -14.75
C ILE A 13 12.62 4.24 -13.41
N TYR A 14 12.62 3.08 -12.76
CA TYR A 14 12.00 2.91 -11.45
C TYR A 14 12.64 3.79 -10.38
N LEU A 15 13.97 3.88 -10.32
CA LEU A 15 14.68 4.74 -9.38
C LEU A 15 14.39 6.22 -9.63
N ALA A 16 14.35 6.63 -10.90
CA ALA A 16 14.00 8.00 -11.29
C ALA A 16 12.55 8.34 -10.88
N LEU A 17 11.61 7.42 -11.08
CA LEU A 17 10.23 7.57 -10.63
C LEU A 17 10.14 7.66 -9.11
N LEU A 18 10.91 6.84 -8.39
CA LEU A 18 10.96 6.88 -6.94
C LEU A 18 11.46 8.25 -6.44
N LEU A 19 12.56 8.76 -7.00
CA LEU A 19 13.08 10.08 -6.66
C LEU A 19 12.08 11.20 -7.01
N SER A 20 11.38 11.09 -8.15
CA SER A 20 10.34 12.03 -8.52
C SER A 20 9.18 12.01 -7.52
N SER A 21 8.79 10.85 -7.00
CA SER A 21 7.71 10.73 -6.00
C SER A 21 8.08 11.44 -4.69
N VAL A 22 9.35 11.40 -4.30
CA VAL A 22 9.86 12.12 -3.12
C VAL A 22 9.86 13.64 -3.37
N ALA A 23 10.29 14.06 -4.56
CA ALA A 23 10.33 15.47 -4.95
C ALA A 23 8.94 16.11 -5.09
N ILE A 24 7.92 15.33 -5.47
CA ILE A 24 6.52 15.78 -5.56
C ILE A 24 5.87 15.93 -4.16
N GLY A 25 6.40 15.26 -3.13
CA GLY A 25 5.85 15.28 -1.76
C GLY A 25 5.59 16.66 -1.16
N PRO A 26 6.53 17.62 -1.21
CA PRO A 26 6.32 18.99 -0.70
C PRO A 26 5.22 19.73 -1.45
N TYR A 27 5.17 19.57 -2.78
CA TYR A 27 4.13 20.17 -3.61
C TYR A 27 2.76 19.59 -3.29
N TYR A 28 2.65 18.27 -3.18
CA TYR A 28 1.41 17.57 -2.79
C TYR A 28 0.89 18.02 -1.42
N ARG A 29 1.78 18.30 -0.46
CA ARG A 29 1.40 18.80 0.86
C ARG A 29 0.91 20.25 0.85
N SER A 30 1.35 21.06 -0.11
CA SER A 30 0.93 22.47 -0.22
C SER A 30 -0.54 22.64 -0.66
N LEU A 31 -1.17 21.58 -1.17
CA LEU A 31 -2.57 21.57 -1.56
C LEU A 31 -3.48 21.73 -0.33
N LYS A 32 -4.27 22.81 -0.32
CA LYS A 32 -5.17 23.16 0.80
C LYS A 32 -6.51 22.40 0.75
N THR A 33 -7.00 22.06 -0.44
CA THR A 33 -8.33 21.47 -0.60
C THR A 33 -8.26 19.94 -0.55
N ILE A 34 -9.02 19.33 0.38
CA ILE A 34 -9.06 17.88 0.62
C ILE A 34 -9.39 17.11 -0.65
N GLU A 35 -10.45 17.49 -1.35
CA GLU A 35 -10.89 16.85 -2.60
C GLU A 35 -9.81 16.89 -3.68
N THR A 36 -9.20 18.06 -3.91
CA THR A 36 -8.12 18.18 -4.90
C THR A 36 -6.93 17.29 -4.55
N LYS A 37 -6.64 17.13 -3.26
CA LYS A 37 -5.54 16.33 -2.76
C LYS A 37 -5.82 14.83 -2.98
N LYS A 38 -7.04 14.36 -2.68
CA LYS A 38 -7.49 12.99 -2.98
C LYS A 38 -7.36 12.68 -4.48
N TRP A 39 -7.89 13.54 -5.34
CA TRP A 39 -7.84 13.36 -6.80
C TRP A 39 -6.42 13.39 -7.36
N VAL A 40 -5.61 14.37 -6.98
CA VAL A 40 -4.20 14.46 -7.41
C VAL A 40 -3.42 13.23 -6.94
N GLY A 41 -3.65 12.78 -5.70
CA GLY A 41 -2.96 11.63 -5.14
C GLY A 41 -3.28 10.33 -5.89
N SER A 42 -4.54 10.13 -6.26
CA SER A 42 -4.96 8.97 -7.06
C SER A 42 -4.49 9.02 -8.50
N TRP A 43 -4.56 10.18 -9.14
CA TRP A 43 -4.05 10.35 -10.51
C TRP A 43 -2.55 10.09 -10.59
N LEU A 44 -1.78 10.62 -9.64
CA LEU A 44 -0.34 10.35 -9.54
C LEU A 44 -0.08 8.86 -9.32
N GLY A 45 -0.86 8.18 -8.47
CA GLY A 45 -0.67 6.75 -8.21
C GLY A 45 -0.98 5.89 -9.44
N ILE A 46 -2.09 6.15 -10.14
CA ILE A 46 -2.43 5.45 -11.39
C ILE A 46 -1.36 5.70 -12.44
N LEU A 47 -0.90 6.94 -12.60
CA LEU A 47 0.19 7.28 -13.51
C LEU A 47 1.46 6.51 -13.18
N LEU A 48 1.83 6.39 -11.90
CA LEU A 48 2.97 5.58 -11.47
C LEU A 48 2.79 4.10 -11.83
N ILE A 49 1.61 3.52 -11.60
CA ILE A 49 1.34 2.11 -11.96
C ILE A 49 1.51 1.90 -13.48
N LEU A 50 0.97 2.81 -14.29
CA LEU A 50 1.06 2.76 -15.74
C LEU A 50 2.51 2.86 -16.24
N ILE A 51 3.29 3.78 -15.69
CA ILE A 51 4.69 3.97 -16.12
C ILE A 51 5.57 2.78 -15.67
N VAL A 52 5.39 2.29 -14.43
CA VAL A 52 6.22 1.20 -13.88
C VAL A 52 5.85 -0.16 -14.48
N SER A 53 4.56 -0.43 -14.63
CA SER A 53 4.08 -1.75 -15.03
C SER A 53 3.83 -1.87 -16.54
N GLY A 54 3.75 -0.74 -17.25
CA GLY A 54 3.49 -0.70 -18.69
C GLY A 54 2.19 -1.41 -19.05
N TYR A 55 2.24 -2.32 -20.04
CA TYR A 55 1.08 -3.10 -20.46
C TYR A 55 0.53 -4.03 -19.35
N ASN A 56 1.39 -4.48 -18.44
CA ASN A 56 0.99 -5.35 -17.33
C ASN A 56 0.28 -4.59 -16.20
N ALA A 57 0.15 -3.26 -16.30
CA ALA A 57 -0.59 -2.42 -15.34
C ALA A 57 -2.08 -2.77 -15.24
N ILE A 58 -2.64 -3.44 -16.26
CA ILE A 58 -4.04 -3.84 -16.29
C ILE A 58 -4.34 -4.81 -15.14
N HIS A 59 -3.43 -5.74 -14.83
CA HIS A 59 -3.62 -6.72 -13.76
C HIS A 59 -3.82 -6.07 -12.38
N PRO A 60 -2.91 -5.20 -11.89
CA PRO A 60 -3.08 -4.59 -10.57
C PRO A 60 -4.24 -3.61 -10.50
N ILE A 61 -4.53 -2.89 -11.59
CA ILE A 61 -5.69 -2.00 -11.63
C ILE A 61 -6.99 -2.81 -11.53
N LEU A 62 -7.10 -3.90 -12.31
CA LEU A 62 -8.27 -4.76 -12.32
C LEU A 62 -8.45 -5.48 -10.96
N SER A 63 -7.37 -6.04 -10.42
CA SER A 63 -7.34 -6.66 -9.09
C SER A 63 -7.86 -5.71 -8.02
N ALA A 64 -7.35 -4.47 -8.02
CA ALA A 64 -7.75 -3.48 -7.04
C ALA A 64 -9.23 -3.07 -7.16
N VAL A 65 -9.73 -2.87 -8.39
CA VAL A 65 -11.14 -2.54 -8.63
C VAL A 65 -12.05 -3.69 -8.22
N LEU A 66 -11.71 -4.94 -8.56
CA LEU A 66 -12.48 -6.12 -8.15
C LEU A 66 -12.49 -6.27 -6.62
N GLY A 67 -11.38 -6.01 -5.95
CA GLY A 67 -11.30 -6.01 -4.49
C GLY A 67 -12.19 -4.97 -3.83
N ILE A 68 -12.20 -3.74 -4.35
CA ILE A 68 -13.08 -2.65 -3.86
C ILE A 68 -14.56 -3.02 -4.06
N LEU A 69 -14.90 -3.58 -5.22
CA LEU A 69 -16.26 -4.04 -5.51
C LEU A 69 -16.68 -5.18 -4.57
N ALA A 70 -15.79 -6.14 -4.30
CA ALA A 70 -16.03 -7.22 -3.36
C ALA A 70 -16.33 -6.70 -1.94
N ILE A 71 -15.59 -5.69 -1.46
CA ILE A 71 -15.85 -5.07 -0.16
C ILE A 71 -17.24 -4.45 -0.09
N LYS A 72 -17.72 -3.78 -1.15
CA LYS A 72 -19.05 -3.17 -1.17
C LYS A 72 -20.18 -4.19 -1.25
N LEU A 73 -20.00 -5.25 -2.03
CA LEU A 73 -21.05 -6.26 -2.25
C LEU A 73 -21.24 -7.17 -1.03
N VAL A 74 -20.20 -7.33 -0.21
CA VAL A 74 -20.21 -8.24 0.93
C VAL A 74 -20.59 -7.51 2.21
N THR A 75 -21.47 -8.12 3.02
CA THR A 75 -21.82 -7.62 4.35
C THR A 75 -20.59 -7.49 5.25
N VAL A 76 -20.50 -6.38 5.99
CA VAL A 76 -19.35 -6.02 6.87
C VAL A 76 -18.88 -7.18 7.78
N LYS A 77 -19.79 -8.03 8.24
CA LYS A 77 -19.51 -9.23 9.06
C LYS A 77 -18.56 -10.25 8.41
N TYR A 78 -18.70 -10.48 7.09
CA TYR A 78 -17.89 -11.45 6.34
C TYR A 78 -16.90 -10.79 5.38
N CYS A 79 -16.93 -9.46 5.28
CA CYS A 79 -16.14 -8.67 4.36
C CYS A 79 -14.64 -8.97 4.46
N HIS A 80 -14.09 -9.05 5.68
CA HIS A 80 -12.67 -9.34 5.88
C HIS A 80 -12.25 -10.73 5.37
N VAL A 81 -13.04 -11.78 5.64
CA VAL A 81 -12.74 -13.16 5.19
C VAL A 81 -12.84 -13.26 3.66
N VAL A 82 -13.94 -12.76 3.10
CA VAL A 82 -14.17 -12.83 1.65
C VAL A 82 -13.11 -12.03 0.91
N SER A 83 -12.81 -10.81 1.34
CA SER A 83 -11.79 -9.97 0.72
C SER A 83 -10.39 -10.60 0.85
N PHE A 84 -10.07 -11.21 2.00
CA PHE A 84 -8.82 -11.92 2.19
C PHE A 84 -8.67 -13.07 1.19
N PHE A 85 -9.63 -14.00 1.16
CA PHE A 85 -9.53 -15.16 0.26
C PHE A 85 -9.64 -14.77 -1.21
N PHE A 86 -10.44 -13.77 -1.56
CA PHE A 86 -10.57 -13.30 -2.93
C PHE A 86 -9.27 -12.65 -3.44
N MET A 87 -8.70 -11.69 -2.68
CA MET A 87 -7.50 -10.97 -3.10
C MET A 87 -6.24 -11.84 -3.04
N PHE A 88 -6.06 -12.63 -1.97
CA PHE A 88 -4.94 -13.57 -1.90
C PHE A 88 -5.10 -14.72 -2.88
N GLY A 89 -6.33 -15.17 -3.14
CA GLY A 89 -6.63 -16.18 -4.17
C GLY A 89 -6.27 -15.68 -5.57
N TYR A 90 -6.63 -14.44 -5.90
CA TYR A 90 -6.22 -13.78 -7.14
C TYR A 90 -4.69 -13.76 -7.25
N LEU A 91 -3.99 -13.25 -6.23
CA LEU A 91 -2.52 -13.19 -6.23
C LEU A 91 -1.88 -14.58 -6.34
N PHE A 92 -2.42 -15.59 -5.66
CA PHE A 92 -1.94 -16.97 -5.72
C PHE A 92 -2.13 -17.56 -7.11
N PHE A 93 -3.30 -17.35 -7.73
CA PHE A 93 -3.57 -17.79 -9.09
C PHE A 93 -2.57 -17.18 -10.09
N PHE A 94 -2.30 -15.88 -10.03
CA PHE A 94 -1.34 -15.24 -10.93
C PHE A 94 0.12 -15.66 -10.67
N ARG A 95 0.49 -16.02 -9.44
CA ARG A 95 1.80 -16.65 -9.18
C ARG A 95 1.91 -18.06 -9.76
N LEU A 96 0.81 -18.81 -9.70
CA LEU A 96 0.76 -20.18 -10.20
C LEU A 96 0.56 -20.25 -11.71
N ALA A 97 -0.05 -19.23 -12.32
CA ALA A 97 -0.26 -19.06 -13.75
C ALA A 97 1.04 -19.17 -14.57
N ASN A 98 2.17 -18.82 -13.96
CA ASN A 98 3.51 -19.02 -14.51
C ASN A 98 3.81 -20.50 -14.79
N LYS A 99 3.28 -21.43 -13.98
CA LYS A 99 3.37 -22.88 -14.22
C LYS A 99 2.46 -23.34 -15.37
N PHE A 100 1.48 -22.53 -15.74
CA PHE A 100 0.53 -22.79 -16.83
C PHE A 100 0.86 -22.04 -18.14
N GLY A 101 2.03 -21.37 -18.21
CA GLY A 101 2.52 -20.74 -19.45
C GLY A 101 2.01 -19.32 -19.72
N LEU A 102 1.39 -18.66 -18.73
CA LEU A 102 1.03 -17.24 -18.84
C LEU A 102 2.25 -16.33 -18.61
N PRO A 103 2.32 -15.15 -19.26
CA PRO A 103 3.46 -14.24 -19.13
C PRO A 103 3.60 -13.76 -17.69
N LEU A 104 4.81 -13.85 -17.14
CA LEU A 104 5.10 -13.34 -15.80
C LEU A 104 4.90 -11.81 -15.76
N PRO A 105 4.15 -11.28 -14.78
CA PRO A 105 4.20 -9.86 -14.50
C PRO A 105 5.62 -9.47 -14.08
N SER A 106 6.06 -8.26 -14.47
CA SER A 106 7.40 -7.78 -14.12
C SER A 106 7.57 -7.71 -12.60
N GLY A 107 8.80 -7.89 -12.10
CA GLY A 107 9.08 -7.89 -10.65
C GLY A 107 8.57 -6.62 -9.94
N GLN A 108 8.64 -5.48 -10.62
CA GLN A 108 8.14 -4.19 -10.13
C GLN A 108 6.60 -4.15 -10.07
N THR A 109 5.90 -4.74 -11.06
CA THR A 109 4.43 -4.87 -11.05
C THR A 109 3.95 -5.74 -9.90
N ASN A 110 4.64 -6.84 -9.61
CA ASN A 110 4.29 -7.74 -8.51
C ASN A 110 4.41 -7.07 -7.12
N LEU A 111 5.36 -6.14 -6.95
CA LEU A 111 5.46 -5.34 -5.73
C LEU A 111 4.24 -4.42 -5.55
N ILE A 112 3.83 -3.75 -6.62
CA ILE A 112 2.63 -2.89 -6.65
C ILE A 112 1.38 -3.72 -6.35
N GLU A 113 1.25 -4.90 -6.94
CA GLU A 113 0.11 -5.79 -6.69
C GLU A 113 0.03 -6.19 -5.21
N MET A 114 1.16 -6.55 -4.61
CA MET A 114 1.21 -6.92 -3.20
C MET A 114 0.75 -5.80 -2.28
N ILE A 115 1.20 -4.55 -2.51
CA ILE A 115 0.77 -3.43 -1.67
C ILE A 115 -0.72 -3.10 -1.85
N LEU A 116 -1.25 -3.21 -3.07
CA LEU A 116 -2.68 -3.00 -3.35
C LEU A 116 -3.55 -4.05 -2.64
N VAL A 117 -3.16 -5.32 -2.72
CA VAL A 117 -3.82 -6.41 -1.99
C VAL A 117 -3.85 -6.13 -0.49
N LEU A 118 -2.71 -5.77 0.10
CA LEU A 118 -2.62 -5.46 1.53
C LEU A 118 -3.49 -4.26 1.92
N ARG A 119 -3.55 -3.21 1.10
CA ARG A 119 -4.42 -2.05 1.34
C ARG A 119 -5.89 -2.44 1.38
N ILE A 120 -6.35 -3.17 0.37
CA ILE A 120 -7.76 -3.55 0.23
C ILE A 120 -8.18 -4.49 1.37
N VAL A 121 -7.38 -5.53 1.62
CA VAL A 121 -7.65 -6.49 2.69
C VAL A 121 -7.56 -5.81 4.06
N GLY A 122 -6.58 -4.93 4.26
CA GLY A 122 -6.43 -4.13 5.47
C GLY A 122 -7.65 -3.28 5.80
N VAL A 123 -8.20 -2.56 4.80
CA VAL A 123 -9.46 -1.81 4.95
C VAL A 123 -10.59 -2.73 5.36
N ALA A 124 -10.73 -3.89 4.72
CA ALA A 124 -11.78 -4.86 5.05
C ALA A 124 -11.69 -5.35 6.50
N PHE A 125 -10.46 -5.59 7.01
CA PHE A 125 -10.23 -5.93 8.42
C PHE A 125 -10.55 -4.77 9.36
N GLU A 126 -10.19 -3.54 9.01
CA GLU A 126 -10.52 -2.34 9.79
C GLU A 126 -12.04 -2.14 9.89
N MET A 127 -12.78 -2.23 8.78
CA MET A 127 -14.24 -2.11 8.75
C MET A 127 -14.92 -3.16 9.65
N ASN A 128 -14.48 -4.43 9.56
CA ASN A 128 -15.01 -5.49 10.40
C ASN A 128 -14.66 -5.28 11.89
N GLY A 129 -13.44 -4.80 12.18
CA GLY A 129 -13.00 -4.46 13.53
C GLY A 129 -13.85 -3.36 14.16
N SER A 130 -14.09 -2.26 13.44
CA SER A 130 -14.95 -1.16 13.90
C SER A 130 -16.40 -1.60 14.10
N TRP A 131 -16.94 -2.44 13.20
CA TRP A 131 -18.29 -2.98 13.36
C TRP A 131 -18.43 -3.88 14.60
N LEU A 132 -17.44 -4.73 14.88
CA LEU A 132 -17.45 -5.59 16.06
C LEU A 132 -17.33 -4.77 17.35
N ALA A 133 -16.50 -3.72 17.34
CA ALA A 133 -16.36 -2.80 18.48
C ALA A 133 -17.69 -2.10 18.79
N MET A 134 -18.34 -1.52 17.76
CA MET A 134 -19.66 -0.90 17.88
C MET A 134 -20.73 -1.87 18.41
N LYS A 135 -20.75 -3.11 17.91
CA LYS A 135 -21.70 -4.12 18.38
C LYS A 135 -21.49 -4.47 19.86
N LYS A 136 -20.24 -4.57 20.31
CA LYS A 136 -19.91 -4.84 21.72
C LYS A 136 -20.30 -3.66 22.60
N ALA A 137 -20.08 -2.43 22.15
CA ALA A 137 -20.43 -1.24 22.92
C ALA A 137 -21.95 -1.09 23.09
N LYS A 138 -22.73 -1.23 22.01
CA LYS A 138 -24.20 -1.27 22.07
C LYS A 138 -24.75 -2.39 22.95
N LYS A 139 -24.09 -3.55 22.97
CA LYS A 139 -24.48 -4.65 23.87
C LYS A 139 -24.25 -4.28 25.34
N LYS A 140 -23.12 -3.63 25.65
CA LYS A 140 -22.82 -3.16 27.01
C LYS A 140 -23.79 -2.06 27.45
N GLU A 141 -24.14 -1.12 26.57
CA GLU A 141 -25.13 -0.07 26.85
C GLU A 141 -26.47 -0.67 27.27
N ASN A 142 -26.98 -1.65 26.52
CA ASN A 142 -28.24 -2.34 26.84
C ASN A 142 -28.20 -3.16 28.15
N GLU A 143 -27.01 -3.56 28.62
CA GLU A 143 -26.83 -4.30 29.88
C GLU A 143 -26.67 -3.36 31.10
N LEU A 144 -26.35 -2.08 30.89
CA LEU A 144 -26.01 -1.09 31.93
C LEU A 144 -27.05 0.04 32.09
N ASP A 145 -28.25 -0.13 31.52
CA ASP A 145 -29.32 0.88 31.40
C ASP A 145 -29.95 1.37 32.73
N ASN A 146 -29.26 1.23 33.87
CA ASN A 146 -29.69 1.71 35.19
C ASN A 146 -28.58 2.29 36.11
N SER A 147 -27.37 2.61 35.60
CA SER A 147 -26.33 3.27 36.43
C SER A 147 -25.69 4.49 35.77
N LYS A 148 -25.11 5.37 36.61
CA LYS A 148 -24.32 6.56 36.20
C LYS A 148 -23.15 6.24 35.25
N ASP A 149 -22.81 4.96 35.10
CA ASP A 149 -21.79 4.46 34.16
C ASP A 149 -22.27 4.54 32.69
N ALA A 150 -23.58 4.63 32.44
CA ALA A 150 -24.13 4.78 31.09
C ALA A 150 -23.74 6.14 30.43
N GLU A 151 -23.54 7.21 31.22
CA GLU A 151 -23.06 8.49 30.69
C GLU A 151 -21.56 8.47 30.34
N MET A 152 -20.74 7.71 31.06
CA MET A 152 -19.33 7.52 30.69
C MET A 152 -19.18 6.70 29.39
N ILE A 153 -19.97 5.65 29.23
CA ILE A 153 -19.94 4.79 28.02
C ILE A 153 -20.40 5.57 26.78
N LYS A 154 -21.43 6.43 26.88
CA LYS A 154 -21.88 7.28 25.76
C LYS A 154 -20.80 8.23 25.25
N LYS A 155 -19.90 8.69 26.13
CA LYS A 155 -18.78 9.55 25.75
C LYS A 155 -17.67 8.77 25.05
N ASP A 156 -17.48 7.49 25.39
CA ASP A 156 -16.55 6.59 24.71
C ASP A 156 -17.10 6.11 23.34
N ASP A 157 -18.43 5.99 23.21
CA ASP A 157 -19.11 5.67 21.94
C ASP A 157 -19.00 6.79 20.92
N GLU A 158 -18.87 8.05 21.35
CA GLU A 158 -18.58 9.20 20.49
C GLU A 158 -17.18 9.08 19.83
N PHE A 159 -16.24 8.33 20.45
CA PHE A 159 -14.92 8.04 19.88
C PHE A 159 -14.87 6.77 19.00
N LEU A 160 -15.93 5.95 19.00
CA LEU A 160 -16.03 4.76 18.16
C LEU A 160 -16.62 5.14 16.80
N GLU A 161 -15.85 5.85 15.99
CA GLU A 161 -16.25 6.13 14.61
C GLU A 161 -16.34 4.81 13.81
N LEU A 162 -17.55 4.53 13.31
CA LEU A 162 -17.77 3.43 12.39
C LEU A 162 -17.06 3.75 11.07
N ILE A 163 -15.98 3.03 10.79
CA ILE A 163 -15.27 3.09 9.51
C ILE A 163 -16.19 2.48 8.44
N ASN A 164 -16.96 3.32 7.76
CA ASN A 164 -17.78 2.96 6.61
C ASN A 164 -17.43 3.84 5.40
N PRO A 165 -16.26 3.61 4.79
CA PRO A 165 -15.78 4.43 3.69
C PRO A 165 -16.65 4.29 2.44
N SER A 166 -16.81 5.39 1.71
CA SER A 166 -17.47 5.37 0.40
C SER A 166 -16.60 4.62 -0.62
N LEU A 167 -17.21 4.19 -1.74
CA LEU A 167 -16.45 3.59 -2.85
C LEU A 167 -15.34 4.51 -3.36
N LEU A 168 -15.64 5.80 -3.40
CA LEU A 168 -14.74 6.82 -3.92
C LEU A 168 -13.57 7.01 -2.95
N ASP A 169 -13.80 6.95 -1.63
CA ASP A 169 -12.72 6.97 -0.64
C ASP A 169 -11.87 5.70 -0.67
N LEU A 170 -12.47 4.52 -0.89
CA LEU A 170 -11.73 3.27 -1.13
C LEU A 170 -10.84 3.36 -2.36
N PHE A 171 -11.39 3.91 -3.44
CA PHE A 171 -10.64 4.15 -4.67
C PHE A 171 -9.47 5.09 -4.42
N HIS A 172 -9.72 6.22 -3.76
CA HIS A 172 -8.67 7.18 -3.46
C HIS A 172 -7.57 6.61 -2.57
N TYR A 173 -7.94 5.83 -1.54
CA TYR A 173 -7.01 5.18 -0.66
C TYR A 173 -6.15 4.12 -1.37
N SER A 174 -6.79 3.24 -2.15
CA SER A 174 -6.10 2.16 -2.86
C SER A 174 -5.10 2.71 -3.87
N PHE A 175 -5.52 3.67 -4.70
CA PHE A 175 -4.70 4.23 -5.77
C PHE A 175 -3.87 5.46 -5.36
N ASN A 176 -3.81 5.81 -4.07
CA ASN A 176 -2.99 6.92 -3.63
C ASN A 176 -1.49 6.65 -3.89
N TYR A 177 -0.80 7.61 -4.50
CA TYR A 177 0.63 7.50 -4.84
C TYR A 177 1.54 7.32 -3.61
N VAL A 178 1.15 7.90 -2.45
CA VAL A 178 1.94 7.83 -1.22
C VAL A 178 2.10 6.36 -0.84
N GLY A 179 3.33 5.87 -0.79
CA GLY A 179 3.65 4.49 -0.41
C GLY A 179 3.18 3.40 -1.36
N LEU A 180 2.97 3.71 -2.64
CA LEU A 180 2.59 2.73 -3.67
C LEU A 180 3.77 1.92 -4.23
N LEU A 181 4.98 2.50 -4.31
CA LEU A 181 6.17 1.81 -4.83
C LEU A 181 6.98 1.18 -3.70
N THR A 182 7.61 2.00 -2.85
CA THR A 182 8.41 1.57 -1.69
C THR A 182 8.14 2.49 -0.49
N GLY A 183 6.91 2.53 0.00
CA GLY A 183 6.60 3.25 1.23
C GLY A 183 6.00 2.34 2.30
N PRO A 184 5.90 2.86 3.54
CA PRO A 184 5.31 2.12 4.62
C PRO A 184 3.84 1.81 4.30
N TYR A 185 3.43 0.59 4.62
CA TYR A 185 2.02 0.26 4.67
C TYR A 185 1.35 1.11 5.75
N TYR A 186 0.29 1.84 5.39
CA TYR A 186 -0.52 2.60 6.31
C TYR A 186 -1.97 2.14 6.25
N ARG A 187 -2.70 2.39 7.33
CA ARG A 187 -4.09 2.00 7.54
C ARG A 187 -5.07 2.99 6.91
N TYR A 188 -6.31 2.58 6.66
CA TYR A 188 -7.32 3.49 6.12
C TYR A 188 -7.59 4.64 7.06
N ARG A 189 -7.67 4.36 8.37
CA ARG A 189 -7.84 5.44 9.36
C ARG A 189 -6.74 6.50 9.28
N THR A 190 -5.48 6.08 9.12
CA THR A 190 -4.35 7.02 8.96
C THR A 190 -4.46 7.86 7.68
N PHE A 191 -5.04 7.30 6.61
CA PHE A 191 -5.33 8.05 5.39
C PHE A 191 -6.40 9.10 5.60
N ASP A 192 -7.47 8.77 6.33
CA ASP A 192 -8.53 9.72 6.61
C ASP A 192 -8.06 10.82 7.57
N ASP A 193 -7.37 10.44 8.64
CA ASP A 193 -6.70 11.33 9.61
C ASP A 193 -5.77 12.33 8.91
N TYR A 194 -5.12 11.93 7.82
CA TYR A 194 -4.21 12.81 7.07
C TYR A 194 -4.91 14.03 6.44
N PHE A 195 -6.21 13.95 6.17
CA PHE A 195 -6.99 15.06 5.62
C PHE A 195 -7.68 15.87 6.70
N HIS A 196 -8.14 15.22 7.78
CA HIS A 196 -8.93 15.85 8.83
C HIS A 196 -8.10 16.44 9.97
N LEU A 197 -6.92 15.89 10.28
CA LEU A 197 -6.09 16.36 11.39
C LEU A 197 -5.02 17.38 10.93
N PRO A 198 -4.74 18.43 11.72
CA PRO A 198 -3.69 19.41 11.42
C PRO A 198 -2.27 18.88 11.70
N TYR A 199 -2.05 17.56 11.65
CA TYR A 199 -0.74 16.92 11.91
C TYR A 199 0.35 17.46 10.97
N SER A 200 -0.03 17.79 9.74
CA SER A 200 0.84 18.39 8.74
C SER A 200 1.33 19.80 9.10
N LYS A 201 0.83 20.46 10.15
CA LYS A 201 1.38 21.75 10.60
C LYS A 201 2.51 21.59 11.62
N TYR A 202 2.55 20.46 12.33
CA TYR A 202 3.45 20.26 13.47
C TYR A 202 4.60 19.28 13.17
N ALA A 203 4.49 18.48 12.11
CA ALA A 203 5.52 17.52 11.73
C ALA A 203 6.55 18.11 10.75
N ASP A 204 7.83 18.12 11.15
CA ASP A 204 8.96 18.44 10.27
C ASP A 204 9.28 17.26 9.34
N CYS A 205 8.49 17.12 8.28
CA CYS A 205 8.71 16.04 7.31
C CYS A 205 9.88 16.34 6.36
N MET A 206 10.18 17.61 6.08
CA MET A 206 11.29 17.95 5.18
C MET A 206 12.64 17.65 5.83
N GLY A 207 12.81 18.01 7.10
CA GLY A 207 14.00 17.64 7.87
C GLY A 207 14.19 16.13 7.91
N PHE A 208 13.12 15.37 8.17
CA PHE A 208 13.17 13.91 8.17
C PHE A 208 13.54 13.33 6.79
N THR A 209 12.89 13.79 5.71
CA THR A 209 13.19 13.34 4.34
C THR A 209 14.64 13.63 3.95
N ILE A 210 15.16 14.82 4.25
CA ILE A 210 16.56 15.17 3.96
C ILE A 210 17.50 14.28 4.77
N ASN A 211 17.20 14.03 6.05
CA ASN A 211 18.03 13.18 6.89
C ASN A 211 18.09 11.73 6.39
N THR A 212 16.95 11.17 5.96
CA THR A 212 16.91 9.84 5.32
C THR A 212 17.61 9.85 3.95
N LEU A 213 17.48 10.91 3.17
CA LEU A 213 18.14 10.98 1.85
C LEU A 213 19.67 11.06 1.97
N LYS A 214 20.19 11.65 3.05
CA LYS A 214 21.64 11.70 3.33
C LYS A 214 22.27 10.32 3.53
N THR A 215 21.52 9.31 3.97
CA THR A 215 22.05 7.94 4.13
C THR A 215 22.02 7.13 2.84
N VAL A 216 21.25 7.55 1.83
CA VAL A 216 21.13 6.85 0.54
C VAL A 216 22.47 6.72 -0.21
N PRO A 217 23.32 7.76 -0.33
CA PRO A 217 24.63 7.63 -0.97
C PRO A 217 25.53 6.57 -0.31
N LEU A 218 25.44 6.44 1.01
CA LEU A 218 26.19 5.44 1.76
C LEU A 218 25.73 4.02 1.40
N TYR A 219 24.41 3.79 1.32
CA TYR A 219 23.87 2.50 0.87
C TYR A 219 24.24 2.18 -0.59
N ILE A 220 24.22 3.18 -1.49
CA ILE A 220 24.64 3.01 -2.88
C ILE A 220 26.12 2.62 -2.95
N SER A 221 26.97 3.30 -2.19
CA SER A 221 28.41 3.03 -2.17
C SER A 221 28.71 1.63 -1.64
N LEU A 222 28.02 1.23 -0.56
CA LEU A 222 28.12 -0.11 0.00
C LEU A 222 27.62 -1.19 -0.97
N TYR A 223 26.49 -0.94 -1.65
CA TYR A 223 25.95 -1.84 -2.67
C TYR A 223 26.93 -2.04 -3.83
N LEU A 224 27.50 -0.96 -4.36
CA LEU A 224 28.49 -1.04 -5.44
C LEU A 224 29.76 -1.77 -5.00
N ALA A 225 30.24 -1.51 -3.78
CA ALA A 225 31.41 -2.21 -3.22
C ALA A 225 31.16 -3.71 -3.08
N LEU A 226 30.02 -4.11 -2.49
CA LEU A 226 29.62 -5.51 -2.35
C LEU A 226 29.37 -6.17 -3.71
N SER A 227 28.80 -5.45 -4.68
CA SER A 227 28.55 -5.97 -6.03
C SER A 227 29.85 -6.20 -6.80
N ASN A 228 30.90 -5.42 -6.52
CA ASN A 228 32.23 -5.63 -7.12
C ASN A 228 33.01 -6.75 -6.43
N LEU A 229 32.84 -6.92 -5.11
CA LEU A 229 33.47 -8.00 -4.34
C LEU A 229 32.80 -9.37 -4.60
N TRP A 230 31.49 -9.39 -4.86
CA TRP A 230 30.70 -10.58 -5.16
C TRP A 230 29.87 -10.38 -6.44
N PRO A 231 30.48 -10.51 -7.64
CA PRO A 231 29.72 -10.49 -8.88
C PRO A 231 28.66 -11.60 -8.85
N LEU A 232 27.44 -11.25 -9.22
CA LEU A 232 26.23 -12.09 -9.10
C LEU A 232 26.36 -13.46 -9.79
N GLU A 233 27.30 -13.59 -10.71
CA GLU A 233 27.65 -14.83 -11.42
C GLU A 233 28.13 -15.94 -10.47
N VAL A 234 28.88 -15.59 -9.42
CA VAL A 234 29.39 -16.56 -8.42
C VAL A 234 28.25 -17.12 -7.55
N ARG A 235 27.14 -16.38 -7.42
CA ARG A 235 25.98 -16.76 -6.60
C ARG A 235 25.11 -17.83 -7.27
N LEU A 236 24.99 -17.82 -8.61
CA LEU A 236 24.30 -18.87 -9.34
C LEU A 236 25.09 -20.18 -9.29
N LEU A 237 26.43 -20.13 -9.38
CA LEU A 237 27.29 -21.31 -9.26
C LEU A 237 27.17 -21.98 -7.88
N PHE A 238 27.26 -21.20 -6.80
CA PHE A 238 27.07 -21.72 -5.43
C PHE A 238 25.66 -22.28 -5.19
N CYS A 239 24.63 -21.73 -5.83
CA CYS A 239 23.25 -22.22 -5.67
C CYS A 239 22.99 -23.50 -6.49
N THR A 240 23.64 -23.68 -7.65
CA THR A 240 23.60 -24.96 -8.38
C THR A 240 24.38 -26.07 -7.67
N ASP A 241 25.47 -25.75 -6.98
CA ASP A 241 26.26 -26.77 -6.27
C ASP A 241 25.57 -27.25 -4.98
N LEU A 242 24.76 -26.41 -4.32
CA LEU A 242 23.95 -26.84 -3.17
C LEU A 242 22.72 -27.70 -3.55
N VAL A 243 22.23 -27.61 -4.79
CA VAL A 243 21.13 -28.46 -5.30
C VAL A 243 21.64 -29.84 -5.76
N LYS A 244 22.95 -30.02 -5.95
CA LYS A 244 23.54 -31.34 -6.27
C LYS A 244 23.83 -32.22 -5.04
N TYR A 245 23.68 -31.69 -3.83
CA TYR A 245 24.02 -32.39 -2.58
C TYR A 245 22.84 -32.54 -1.60
N ASN A 246 21.60 -32.50 -2.10
CA ASN A 246 20.38 -32.91 -1.40
C ASN A 246 19.44 -33.61 -2.39
#